data_AF-A0A3D9KBP2-F1
#
_entry.id   AF-A0A3D9KBP2-F1
#
_cell.length_a   1.000
_cell.length_b   1.000
_cell.length_c   1.000
_cell.angle_alpha   90.00
_cell.angle_beta   90.00
_cell.angle_gamma   90.00
#
_symmetry.space_group_name_H-M   'P 1'
#
loop_
_entity.id
_entity.type
_entity.pdbx_description
1 polymer ?
#
loop_
_entity_poly.entity_id
_entity_poly.type
_entity_poly.pdbx_seq_one_letter_code
_entity_poly.pdbx_strand_id
1 'polypeptide(L)'
;MERDLDVATRTRMIEWLKTEVVDQMSRLFKGMWDGSTSRVIDGLAGLIASSYILGRRLGIPYRDLDNAIADKLARLRQEGHQLEDQYKDLSELSEHIRKR
;
A
#
# COMPACT_ATOMS: atom_id res chain seq x y z
N MET A 1 34.34 -2.55 -1.97
CA MET A 1 34.08 -3.42 -0.81
C MET A 1 32.99 -2.87 0.11
N GLU A 2 33.19 -1.79 0.86
CA GLU A 2 32.12 -1.25 1.74
C GLU A 2 30.86 -0.78 0.98
N ARG A 3 31.04 -0.11 -0.17
CA ARG A 3 29.93 0.29 -1.03
C ARG A 3 29.15 -0.90 -1.61
N ASP A 4 29.85 -1.97 -1.98
CA ASP A 4 29.23 -3.18 -2.54
C ASP A 4 28.45 -3.96 -1.46
N LEU A 5 28.96 -3.98 -0.22
CA LEU A 5 28.26 -4.53 0.94
C LEU A 5 27.01 -3.72 1.31
N ASP A 6 27.05 -2.38 1.20
CA ASP A 6 25.89 -1.51 1.41
C ASP A 6 24.82 -1.75 0.33
N VAL A 7 25.21 -1.86 -0.93
CA VAL A 7 24.29 -2.20 -2.04
C VAL A 7 23.67 -3.58 -1.85
N ALA A 8 24.45 -4.60 -1.50
CA ALA A 8 23.94 -5.95 -1.26
C ALA A 8 22.95 -6.00 -0.09
N THR A 9 23.23 -5.25 0.99
CA THR A 9 22.34 -5.13 2.15
C THR A 9 21.02 -4.44 1.79
N ARG A 10 21.08 -3.37 0.97
CA ARG A 10 19.89 -2.66 0.49
C ARG A 10 19.03 -3.53 -0.41
N THR A 11 19.63 -4.26 -1.34
CA THR A 11 18.91 -5.20 -2.21
C THR A 11 18.24 -6.30 -1.39
N ARG A 12 18.95 -6.87 -0.40
CA ARG A 12 18.38 -7.89 0.48
C ARG A 12 17.16 -7.39 1.26
N MET A 13 17.19 -6.13 1.73
CA MET A 13 16.05 -5.51 2.39
C MET A 13 14.84 -5.37 1.45
N ILE A 14 15.07 -5.00 0.18
CA ILE A 14 14.00 -4.92 -0.83
C ILE A 14 13.40 -6.31 -1.08
N GLU A 15 14.23 -7.34 -1.24
CA GLU A 15 13.73 -8.71 -1.43
C GLU A 15 12.92 -9.19 -0.22
N TRP A 16 13.39 -8.91 1.00
CA TRP A 16 12.65 -9.21 2.21
C TRP A 16 11.30 -8.47 2.27
N LEU A 17 11.26 -7.18 1.92
CA LEU A 17 10.00 -6.41 1.87
C LEU A 17 8.99 -6.98 0.87
N LYS A 18 9.44 -7.53 -0.26
CA LYS A 18 8.53 -8.22 -1.19
C LYS A 18 7.88 -9.43 -0.53
N THR A 19 8.64 -10.21 0.24
CA THR A 19 8.09 -11.36 0.98
C THR A 19 7.10 -10.92 2.05
N GLU A 20 7.37 -9.80 2.73
CA GLU A 20 6.47 -9.21 3.73
C GLU A 20 5.12 -8.81 3.11
N VAL A 21 5.12 -8.18 1.93
CA VAL A 21 3.87 -7.83 1.22
C VAL A 21 3.01 -9.07 0.96
N VAL A 22 3.63 -10.19 0.56
CA VAL A 22 2.91 -11.45 0.32
C VAL A 22 2.40 -12.06 1.63
N ASP A 23 3.19 -12.01 2.72
CA ASP A 23 2.77 -12.49 4.04
C ASP A 23 1.55 -11.70 4.56
N GLN A 24 1.57 -10.37 4.46
CA GLN A 24 0.46 -9.52 4.87
C GLN A 24 -0.81 -9.78 4.06
N MET A 25 -0.68 -10.05 2.75
CA MET A 25 -1.81 -10.45 1.91
C MET A 25 -2.39 -11.81 2.33
N SER A 26 -1.53 -12.78 2.66
CA SER A 26 -1.95 -14.08 3.19
C SER A 26 -2.72 -13.93 4.51
N ARG A 27 -2.21 -13.12 5.43
CA ARG A 27 -2.85 -12.81 6.72
C ARG A 27 -4.20 -12.14 6.55
N LEU A 28 -4.30 -11.17 5.63
CA LEU A 28 -5.55 -10.50 5.29
C LEU A 28 -6.60 -11.53 4.85
N PHE A 29 -6.28 -12.38 3.88
CA PHE A 29 -7.23 -13.36 3.35
C PHE A 29 -7.64 -14.40 4.40
N LYS A 30 -6.70 -14.85 5.24
CA LYS A 30 -7.03 -15.72 6.36
C LYS A 30 -7.93 -15.04 7.39
N GLY A 31 -7.68 -13.76 7.69
CA GLY A 31 -8.53 -12.95 8.55
C GLY A 31 -9.96 -12.82 8.01
N MET A 32 -10.11 -12.62 6.70
CA MET A 32 -11.41 -12.59 6.03
C MET A 32 -12.12 -13.95 6.09
N TRP A 33 -11.40 -15.04 5.82
CA TRP A 33 -11.93 -16.40 5.90
C TRP A 33 -12.41 -16.76 7.32
N ASP A 34 -11.62 -16.39 8.33
CA ASP A 34 -11.94 -16.65 9.74
C ASP A 34 -13.03 -15.69 10.29
N GLY A 35 -13.49 -14.70 9.51
CA GLY A 35 -14.44 -13.68 9.97
C GLY A 35 -13.86 -12.72 11.05
N SER A 36 -12.53 -12.63 11.15
CA SER A 36 -11.85 -11.88 12.19
C SER A 36 -11.53 -10.45 11.76
N THR A 37 -12.37 -9.49 12.14
CA THR A 37 -12.19 -8.06 11.81
C THR A 37 -10.82 -7.52 12.26
N SER A 38 -10.32 -7.92 13.43
CA SER A 38 -9.01 -7.47 13.93
C SER A 38 -7.87 -7.94 13.03
N ARG A 39 -7.91 -9.19 12.55
CA ARG A 39 -6.91 -9.72 11.60
C ARG A 39 -7.01 -9.07 10.22
N VAL A 40 -8.22 -8.74 9.78
CA VAL A 40 -8.44 -7.99 8.54
C VAL A 40 -7.81 -6.60 8.63
N ILE A 41 -8.06 -5.87 9.72
CA ILE A 41 -7.47 -4.54 9.96
C ILE A 41 -5.94 -4.63 10.02
N ASP A 42 -5.40 -5.62 10.74
CA ASP A 42 -3.96 -5.83 10.86
C ASP A 42 -3.29 -6.09 9.49
N GLY A 43 -3.85 -6.99 8.68
CA GLY A 43 -3.34 -7.26 7.33
C GLY A 43 -3.42 -6.06 6.39
N LEU A 44 -4.53 -5.30 6.42
CA LEU A 44 -4.65 -4.05 5.64
C LEU A 44 -3.64 -3.00 6.09
N ALA A 45 -3.46 -2.80 7.40
CA ALA A 45 -2.48 -1.87 7.94
C ALA A 45 -1.04 -2.28 7.56
N GLY A 46 -0.73 -3.58 7.64
CA GLY A 46 0.54 -4.16 7.23
C GLY A 46 0.85 -3.93 5.75
N LEU A 47 -0.13 -4.12 4.87
CA LEU A 47 0.01 -3.85 3.42
C LEU A 47 0.27 -2.37 3.13
N ILE A 48 -0.46 -1.46 3.79
CA ILE A 48 -0.26 -0.01 3.63
C ILE A 48 1.14 0.38 4.11
N ALA A 49 1.56 -0.05 5.30
CA ALA A 49 2.87 0.25 5.86
C ALA A 49 4.01 -0.30 4.97
N SER A 50 3.88 -1.56 4.52
CA SER A 50 4.88 -2.21 3.66
C SER A 50 5.02 -1.47 2.33
N SER A 51 3.93 -0.98 1.76
CA SER A 51 3.93 -0.19 0.52
C SER A 51 4.72 1.11 0.66
N TYR A 52 4.51 1.86 1.75
CA TYR A 52 5.28 3.08 2.03
C TYR A 52 6.76 2.79 2.25
N ILE A 53 7.08 1.77 3.06
CA ILE A 53 8.47 1.41 3.37
C ILE A 53 9.20 0.97 2.09
N LEU A 54 8.57 0.14 1.26
CA LEU A 54 9.12 -0.30 -0.01
C LEU A 54 9.35 0.88 -0.97
N GLY A 55 8.36 1.78 -1.12
CA GLY A 55 8.50 3.00 -1.91
C GLY A 55 9.72 3.82 -1.47
N ARG A 56 9.86 4.08 -0.17
CA ARG A 56 11.02 4.81 0.37
C ARG A 56 12.35 4.11 0.08
N ARG A 57 12.41 2.79 0.18
CA ARG A 57 13.63 2.01 -0.13
C ARG A 57 13.99 2.03 -1.61
N LEU A 58 12.99 2.21 -2.48
CA LEU A 58 13.16 2.41 -3.93
C LEU A 58 13.44 3.87 -4.32
N GLY A 59 13.56 4.77 -3.35
CA GLY A 59 13.84 6.19 -3.59
C GLY A 59 12.60 7.04 -3.85
N ILE A 60 11.39 6.54 -3.56
CA ILE A 60 10.13 7.28 -3.67
C ILE A 60 9.80 7.88 -2.30
N PRO A 61 9.84 9.22 -2.14
CA PRO A 61 9.41 9.87 -0.91
C PRO A 61 7.94 9.57 -0.59
N TYR A 62 7.57 9.56 0.69
CA TYR A 62 6.19 9.30 1.11
C TYR A 62 5.18 10.25 0.43
N ARG A 63 5.51 11.55 0.38
CA ARG A 63 4.69 12.56 -0.29
C ARG A 63 4.44 12.25 -1.76
N ASP A 64 5.43 11.73 -2.46
CA ASP A 64 5.30 11.44 -3.90
C ASP A 64 4.41 10.20 -4.11
N LEU A 65 4.45 9.23 -3.18
CA LEU A 65 3.51 8.11 -3.16
C LEU A 65 2.09 8.57 -2.80
N ASP A 66 1.93 9.48 -1.84
CA ASP A 66 0.63 10.07 -1.47
C ASP A 66 0.00 10.79 -2.66
N ASN A 67 0.78 11.60 -3.39
CA ASN A 67 0.34 12.28 -4.61
C ASN A 67 -0.07 11.27 -5.68
N ALA A 68 0.73 10.21 -5.89
CA ALA A 68 0.40 9.17 -6.86
C ALA A 68 -0.92 8.43 -6.51
N ILE A 69 -1.21 8.22 -5.22
CA ILE A 69 -2.48 7.67 -4.76
C ILE A 69 -3.63 8.64 -5.09
N ALA A 70 -3.48 9.93 -4.76
CA ALA A 70 -4.48 10.96 -5.04
C ALA A 70 -4.80 11.08 -6.54
N ASP A 71 -3.76 11.11 -7.38
CA ASP A 71 -3.89 11.17 -8.84
C ASP A 71 -4.60 9.93 -9.38
N LYS A 72 -4.28 8.74 -8.85
CA LYS A 72 -4.93 7.48 -9.23
C LYS A 72 -6.42 7.50 -8.89
N LEU A 73 -6.80 7.96 -7.71
CA LEU A 73 -8.22 8.08 -7.31
C LEU A 73 -8.97 9.08 -8.20
N ALA A 74 -8.35 10.24 -8.48
CA ALA A 74 -8.94 11.25 -9.35
C ALA A 74 -9.16 10.73 -10.78
N ARG A 75 -8.18 10.01 -11.34
CA ARG A 75 -8.28 9.41 -12.67
C ARG A 75 -9.37 8.34 -12.74
N LEU A 76 -9.39 7.39 -11.82
CA LEU A 76 -10.41 6.32 -11.79
C LEU A 76 -11.83 6.90 -11.68
N ARG A 77 -12.01 8.00 -10.94
CA ARG A 77 -13.28 8.72 -10.88
C ARG A 77 -13.66 9.36 -12.21
N GLN A 78 -12.72 10.01 -12.89
CA GLN A 78 -12.97 10.61 -14.21
C GLN A 78 -13.30 9.56 -15.28
N GLU A 79 -12.74 8.36 -15.15
CA GLU A 79 -12.96 7.23 -16.05
C GLU A 79 -14.32 6.53 -15.83
N GLY A 80 -15.13 6.95 -14.84
CA GLY A 80 -16.41 6.28 -14.53
C GLY A 80 -16.20 4.87 -13.98
N HIS A 81 -15.17 4.67 -13.16
CA HIS A 81 -14.90 3.36 -12.58
C HIS A 81 -16.10 2.91 -11.70
N GLN A 82 -16.45 1.62 -11.76
CA GLN A 82 -17.63 1.07 -11.07
C GLN A 82 -17.70 1.41 -9.57
N LEU A 83 -16.55 1.45 -8.89
CA LEU A 83 -16.44 1.84 -7.48
C LEU A 83 -16.92 3.27 -7.19
N GLU A 84 -16.75 4.19 -8.14
CA GLU A 84 -17.34 5.53 -8.04
C GLU A 84 -18.81 5.51 -8.46
N ASP A 85 -19.12 4.96 -9.64
CA ASP A 85 -20.45 5.08 -10.24
C ASP A 85 -21.54 4.40 -9.40
N GLN A 86 -21.21 3.29 -8.74
CA GLN A 86 -22.15 2.51 -7.94
C GLN A 86 -22.08 2.80 -6.44
N TYR A 87 -20.89 3.09 -5.90
CA TYR A 87 -20.67 3.09 -4.44
C TYR A 87 -20.08 4.40 -3.89
N LYS A 88 -19.55 5.29 -4.74
CA LYS A 88 -18.84 6.52 -4.32
C LYS A 88 -17.57 6.30 -3.48
N ASP A 89 -17.06 5.07 -3.40
CA ASP A 89 -15.89 4.69 -2.59
C ASP A 89 -14.65 5.56 -2.89
N LEU A 90 -14.42 5.89 -4.17
CA LEU A 90 -13.25 6.66 -4.59
C LEU A 90 -13.31 8.11 -4.08
N SER A 91 -14.50 8.72 -4.12
CA SER A 91 -14.72 10.06 -3.59
C SER A 91 -14.63 10.09 -2.07
N GLU A 92 -15.21 9.11 -1.37
CA GLU A 92 -15.11 8.99 0.09
C GLU A 92 -13.66 8.81 0.56
N LEU A 93 -12.90 7.91 -0.09
CA LEU A 93 -11.50 7.71 0.22
C LEU A 93 -10.66 8.98 -0.04
N SER A 94 -10.94 9.68 -1.15
CA SER A 94 -10.26 10.94 -1.47
C SER A 94 -10.49 12.02 -0.41
N GLU A 95 -11.71 12.13 0.11
CA GLU A 95 -12.02 13.06 1.20
C GLU A 95 -11.36 12.67 2.52
N HIS A 96 -11.36 11.37 2.86
CA HIS A 96 -10.68 10.87 4.04
C HIS A 96 -9.18 11.17 4.03
N ILE A 97 -8.51 10.94 2.89
CA ILE A 97 -7.08 11.24 2.74
C ILE A 97 -6.82 12.74 2.86
N ARG A 98 -7.65 13.61 2.26
CA ARG A 98 -7.47 15.07 2.31
C ARG A 98 -7.59 15.65 3.73
N LYS A 99 -8.32 14.99 4.62
CA LYS A 99 -8.54 15.44 6.00
C LYS A 99 -7.39 15.08 6.96
N ARG A 100 -6.39 14.32 6.51
CA ARG A 100 -5.20 13.94 7.28
C ARG A 100 -4.11 15.00 7.21
#